data_AF-A0A7K1SWS9-F1
#
_entry.id   AF-A0A7K1SWS9-F1
#
_cell.length_a   1.000
_cell.length_b   1.000
_cell.length_c   1.000
_cell.angle_alpha   90.00
_cell.angle_beta   90.00
_cell.angle_gamma   90.00
#
_symmetry.space_group_name_H-M   'P 1'
#
loop_
_entity.id
_entity.type
_entity.pdbx_description
1 polymer ?
#
loop_
_entity_poly.entity_id
_entity_poly.type
_entity_poly.pdbx_seq_one_letter_code
_entity_poly.pdbx_strand_id
1 'polypeptide(L)' 'MTIHFINECFDKSVIIKQFRFKIEPNDQLEKVRFKIKQLEHQHFPKVIENLIKKMK' A
#
# COMPACT_ATOMS: atom_id res chain seq x y z
N MET A 1 2.40 -0.16 -3.93
CA MET A 1 1.16 0.11 -3.17
C MET A 1 1.27 1.48 -2.53
N THR A 2 0.23 2.30 -2.66
CA THR A 2 0.14 3.63 -2.03
C THR A 2 -1.07 3.63 -1.10
N ILE A 3 -0.91 4.19 0.10
CA ILE A 3 -2.00 4.46 1.04
C ILE A 3 -2.13 5.98 1.11
N HIS A 4 -3.30 6.51 0.79
CA HIS A 4 -3.59 7.93 0.72
C HIS A 4 -4.96 8.23 1.32
N PHE A 5 -5.23 9.49 1.67
CA PHE A 5 -6.58 9.92 2.09
C PHE A 5 -7.53 9.94 0.90
N ILE A 6 -8.84 9.76 1.10
CA ILE A 6 -9.78 9.88 -0.02
C ILE A 6 -10.13 11.35 -0.28
N ASN A 7 -10.25 11.74 -1.55
CA ASN A 7 -10.80 13.02 -1.99
C ASN A 7 -11.55 12.83 -3.33
N GLU A 8 -12.09 13.91 -3.89
CA GLU A 8 -12.82 13.89 -5.16
C GLU A 8 -11.93 13.61 -6.38
N CYS A 9 -10.62 13.82 -6.25
CA CYS A 9 -9.66 13.65 -7.33
C CYS A 9 -9.08 12.24 -7.31
N PHE A 10 -9.55 11.38 -8.22
CA PHE A 10 -9.10 10.01 -8.34
C PHE A 10 -7.56 9.88 -8.33
N ASP A 11 -7.04 9.19 -7.30
CA ASP A 11 -5.62 8.88 -7.08
C ASP A 11 -4.67 10.10 -6.97
N LYS A 12 -5.19 11.29 -6.64
CA LYS A 12 -4.43 12.55 -6.51
C LYS A 12 -4.49 13.19 -5.12
N SER A 13 -4.72 12.38 -4.10
CA SER A 13 -4.84 12.85 -2.74
C SER A 13 -3.51 12.81 -1.98
N VAL A 14 -3.54 13.28 -0.74
CA VAL A 14 -2.36 13.29 0.13
C VAL A 14 -1.94 11.86 0.48
N ILE A 15 -0.70 11.52 0.10
CA ILE A 15 -0.10 10.22 0.37
C ILE A 15 0.27 10.12 1.87
N ILE A 16 -0.21 9.07 2.51
CA ILE A 16 0.15 8.71 3.90
C ILE A 16 1.43 7.87 3.89
N LYS A 17 1.51 6.86 3.02
CA LYS A 17 2.68 5.98 2.89
C LYS A 17 2.73 5.31 1.53
N GLN A 18 3.93 5.07 1.02
CA GLN A 18 4.16 4.33 -0.22
C GLN A 18 5.14 3.17 0.01
N PHE A 19 4.83 2.03 -0.59
CA PHE A 19 5.64 0.81 -0.54
C PHE A 19 5.92 0.28 -1.95
N ARG A 20 7.11 -0.31 -2.08
CA ARG A 20 7.60 -0.92 -3.32
C ARG A 20 8.04 -2.35 -3.03
N PHE A 21 8.02 -3.18 -4.06
CA PHE A 21 8.59 -4.52 -4.02
C PHE A 21 9.33 -4.78 -5.34
N LYS A 22 10.28 -5.72 -5.31
CA LYS A 22 11.06 -6.10 -6.48
C LYS A 22 10.29 -7.10 -7.34
N ILE A 23 10.18 -6.80 -8.63
CA ILE A 23 9.73 -7.74 -9.66
C ILE A 23 10.98 -8.40 -10.24
N GLU A 24 11.01 -9.73 -10.24
CA GLU A 24 12.10 -10.49 -10.87
C GLU A 24 11.76 -10.76 -12.35
N PRO A 25 12.76 -10.92 -13.24
CA PRO A 25 12.53 -11.15 -14.67
C PRO A 25 11.60 -12.34 -14.99
N ASN A 26 11.58 -13.35 -14.11
CA ASN A 26 10.78 -14.58 -14.28
C ASN A 26 9.50 -14.58 -13.43
N ASP A 27 9.10 -13.44 -12.84
CA ASP A 27 7.84 -13.36 -12.13
C ASP A 27 6.66 -13.43 -13.11
N GLN A 28 5.86 -14.49 -12.98
CA GLN A 28 4.57 -14.58 -13.65
C GLN A 28 3.52 -13.70 -12.97
N LEU A 29 2.46 -13.36 -13.71
CA LEU A 29 1.37 -12.49 -13.24
C LEU A 29 0.83 -12.90 -11.86
N GLU A 30 0.59 -14.20 -11.64
CA GLU A 30 0.08 -14.71 -10.37
C GLU A 30 1.03 -14.45 -9.19
N LYS A 31 2.34 -14.53 -9.44
CA LYS A 31 3.36 -14.23 -8.43
C LYS A 31 3.40 -12.74 -8.10
N VAL A 32 3.25 -11.88 -9.10
CA VAL A 32 3.15 -10.42 -8.91
C VAL A 32 1.90 -10.08 -8.09
N ARG A 33 0.74 -10.67 -8.41
CA ARG A 33 -0.51 -10.49 -7.65
C ARG A 33 -0.37 -10.95 -6.20
N PHE A 34 0.27 -12.10 -5.97
CA PHE A 34 0.54 -12.60 -4.64
C PHE A 34 1.42 -11.63 -3.83
N LYS A 35 2.52 -11.14 -4.43
CA LYS A 35 3.41 -10.15 -3.81
C LYS A 35 2.68 -8.85 -3.44
N ILE A 36 1.77 -8.36 -4.29
CA ILE A 36 0.96 -7.16 -4.00
C ILE A 36 0.06 -7.40 -2.79
N LYS A 37 -0.71 -8.50 -2.78
CA LYS A 37 -1.61 -8.85 -1.66
C LYS A 37 -0.84 -9.04 -0.34
N GLN A 38 0.33 -9.68 -0.40
CA GLN A 38 1.18 -9.85 0.77
C GLN A 38 1.67 -8.49 1.31
N LEU A 39 2.06 -7.58 0.41
CA LEU A 39 2.48 -6.23 0.78
C LEU A 39 1.33 -5.45 1.44
N GLU A 40 0.10 -5.57 0.90
CA GLU A 40 -1.14 -5.00 1.45
C GLU A 40 -1.40 -5.49 2.87
N HIS A 41 -1.50 -6.81 3.06
CA HIS A 41 -1.75 -7.42 4.38
C HIS A 41 -0.68 -7.06 5.41
N GLN A 42 0.59 -6.97 4.98
CA GLN A 42 1.70 -6.66 5.90
C GLN A 42 1.68 -5.21 6.38
N HIS A 43 1.34 -4.26 5.50
CA HIS A 43 1.57 -2.84 5.77
C HIS A 43 0.30 -2.05 6.05
N PHE A 44 -0.84 -2.37 5.41
CA PHE A 44 -2.05 -1.58 5.55
C PHE A 44 -2.53 -1.50 7.01
N PRO A 45 -2.68 -2.61 7.76
CA PRO A 45 -3.16 -2.53 9.15
C PRO A 45 -2.25 -1.70 10.06
N LYS A 46 -0.94 -1.85 9.91
CA LYS A 46 0.07 -1.13 10.70
C LYS A 46 0.07 0.37 10.42
N VAL A 47 -0.12 0.77 9.15
CA VAL A 47 -0.18 2.19 8.77
C VAL A 47 -1.43 2.83 9.36
N ILE A 48 -2.59 2.16 9.30
CA ILE A 48 -3.83 2.67 9.90
C ILE A 48 -3.71 2.77 11.42
N GLU A 49 -3.18 1.75 12.10
CA GLU A 49 -2.97 1.79 13.54
C GLU A 49 -2.07 2.97 13.96
N ASN A 50 -0.95 3.16 13.27
CA ASN A 50 -0.03 4.26 13.54
C ASN A 50 -0.66 5.62 13.25
N LEU A 51 -1.51 5.72 12.23
CA LEU A 51 -2.24 6.95 11.92
C LEU A 51 -3.20 7.30 13.06
N ILE A 52 -4.01 6.34 13.51
CA ILE A 52 -4.96 6.53 14.62
C ILE A 52 -4.22 6.93 15.91
N LYS A 53 -3.08 6.30 16.22
CA LYS A 53 -2.28 6.64 17.40
C LYS A 53 -1.74 8.07 17.36
N LYS A 54 -1.44 8.61 16.18
CA LYS A 54 -0.96 10.00 16.00
C LYS A 54 -2.07 11.06 16.03
N MET A 55 -3.32 10.66 15.87
CA MET A 55 -4.48 11.55 15.91
C MET A 55 -5.05 11.71 17.33
N LYS A 56 -4.57 10.90 18.27
CA LYS A 56 -4.79 11.11 19.71
C LYS A 56 -3.73 12.06 20.25
#